data_AF-L0MJH8-F1
#
_entry.id   AF-L0MJH8-F1
#
_cell.length_a   1.000
_cell.length_b   1.000
_cell.length_c   1.000
_cell.angle_alpha   90.00
_cell.angle_beta   90.00
_cell.angle_gamma   90.00
#
_symmetry.space_group_name_H-M   'P 1'
#
loop_
_entity.id
_entity.type
_entity.pdbx_description
1 polymer ?
#
loop_
_entity_poly.entity_id
_entity_poly.type
_entity_poly.pdbx_seq_one_letter_code
_entity_poly.pdbx_strand_id
1 'polypeptide(L)'
;MRSKTLQLINRKHDGFTLLEIMVVIVILGLLASFIVPNLMGNKDKADRQKASSDLVALENALDMYRLDNGRYPSAEQGLNALIEKPSIPPVPAHYPEEGYLRFLPQDPWGNDYRLIATKKGRVHVISAGPDGEFDTADDISNVSEK
;
A
#
# COMPACT_ATOMS: atom_id res chain seq x y z
N MET A 1 62.51 61.44 3.85
CA MET A 1 61.19 60.95 3.39
C MET A 1 60.56 60.16 4.53
N ARG A 2 59.36 60.55 5.00
CA ARG A 2 58.71 60.03 6.22
C ARG A 2 58.04 58.67 5.93
N SER A 3 58.46 57.62 6.64
CA SER A 3 57.84 56.30 6.60
C SER A 3 56.48 56.34 7.30
N LYS A 4 55.40 56.00 6.58
CA LYS A 4 54.06 55.81 7.14
C LYS A 4 53.91 54.34 7.54
N THR A 5 53.95 54.06 8.84
CA THR A 5 53.66 52.73 9.39
C THR A 5 52.16 52.46 9.31
N LEU A 6 51.76 51.46 8.54
CA LEU A 6 50.38 50.97 8.44
C LEU A 6 50.00 50.26 9.75
N GLN A 7 49.05 50.82 10.51
CA GLN A 7 48.46 50.14 11.66
C GLN A 7 47.41 49.14 11.16
N LEU A 8 47.72 47.84 11.26
CA LEU A 8 46.75 46.77 11.01
C LEU A 8 45.71 46.75 12.14
N ILE A 9 44.45 46.96 11.79
CA ILE A 9 43.31 46.85 12.69
C ILE A 9 43.16 45.37 13.08
N ASN A 10 43.58 45.03 14.30
CA ASN A 10 43.37 43.71 14.88
C ASN A 10 41.89 43.54 15.22
N ARG A 11 41.13 42.86 14.37
CA ARG A 11 39.76 42.46 14.70
C ARG A 11 39.85 41.40 15.80
N LYS A 12 39.31 41.70 16.98
CA LYS A 12 39.15 40.68 18.03
C LYS A 12 38.20 39.62 17.47
N HIS A 13 38.74 38.41 17.29
CA HIS A 13 37.92 37.23 17.06
C HIS A 13 37.37 36.82 18.42
N ASP A 14 36.13 37.18 18.71
CA ASP A 14 35.41 36.65 19.86
C ASP A 14 35.10 35.18 19.57
N GLY A 15 35.72 34.28 20.35
CA GLY A 15 35.51 32.85 20.26
C GLY A 15 34.33 32.41 21.13
N PHE A 16 33.64 31.35 20.71
CA PHE A 16 32.57 30.73 21.49
C PHE A 16 33.07 30.25 22.85
N THR A 17 32.22 30.40 23.87
CA THR A 17 32.53 29.91 25.22
C THR A 17 32.09 28.45 25.38
N LEU A 18 32.74 27.70 26.28
CA LEU A 18 32.33 26.33 26.62
C LEU A 18 30.88 26.27 27.14
N LEU A 19 30.47 27.29 27.90
CA LEU A 19 29.13 27.39 28.48
C LEU A 19 28.06 27.46 27.38
N GLU A 20 28.34 28.20 26.31
CA GLU A 20 27.42 28.36 25.17
C GLU A 20 27.17 27.03 24.45
N ILE A 21 28.21 26.22 24.27
CA ILE A 21 28.06 24.87 23.70
C ILE A 21 27.34 23.94 24.68
N MET A 22 27.59 24.04 25.99
CA MET A 22 26.90 23.23 27.01
C MET A 22 25.39 23.48 27.04
N VAL A 23 24.95 24.74 26.93
CA VAL A 23 23.53 25.08 26.90
C VAL A 23 22.88 24.54 25.62
N VAL A 24 23.55 24.65 24.48
CA VAL A 24 23.04 24.15 23.19
C VAL A 24 22.82 22.63 23.22
N ILE A 25 23.79 21.85 23.72
CA ILE A 25 23.63 20.38 23.77
C ILE A 25 22.53 19.94 24.74
N VAL A 26 22.30 20.69 25.83
CA VAL A 26 21.20 20.42 26.77
C VAL A 26 19.85 20.67 26.07
N ILE A 27 19.70 21.79 25.37
CA ILE A 27 18.47 22.10 24.62
C ILE A 27 18.25 21.07 23.51
N LEU A 28 19.29 20.68 22.77
CA LEU A 28 19.20 19.65 21.74
C LEU A 28 18.81 18.29 22.33
N GLY A 29 19.34 17.90 23.49
CA GLY A 29 18.97 16.67 24.19
C GLY A 29 17.51 16.68 24.64
N LEU A 30 17.02 17.82 25.16
CA LEU A 30 15.62 17.99 25.52
C LEU A 30 14.71 17.93 24.28
N LEU A 31 15.02 18.66 23.22
CA LEU A 31 14.22 18.66 21.99
C LEU A 31 14.18 17.27 21.33
N ALA A 32 15.32 16.56 21.29
CA ALA A 32 15.39 15.21 20.75
C ALA A 32 14.47 14.23 21.49
N SER A 33 14.24 14.42 22.80
CA SER A 33 13.36 13.55 23.59
C SER A 33 11.88 13.63 23.23
N PHE A 34 11.42 14.72 22.62
CA PHE A 34 10.00 14.95 22.29
C PHE A 34 9.60 14.53 20.88
N ILE A 35 10.55 14.09 20.05
CA ILE A 35 10.26 13.75 18.65
C ILE A 35 9.90 12.26 18.58
N VAL A 36 8.60 11.96 18.70
CA VAL A 36 8.05 10.64 18.33
C VAL A 36 7.22 10.82 17.06
N PRO A 37 7.69 10.39 15.87
CA PRO A 37 6.86 10.38 14.68
C PRO A 37 5.82 9.26 14.78
N ASN A 38 4.56 9.61 15.04
CA ASN A 38 3.44 8.66 15.07
C ASN A 38 2.89 8.43 13.66
N LEU A 39 3.56 7.58 12.87
CA LEU A 39 3.20 7.30 11.47
C LEU A 39 2.40 6.00 11.29
N MET A 40 2.31 5.15 12.32
CA MET A 40 1.84 3.77 12.16
C MET A 40 0.32 3.66 11.95
N GLY A 41 -0.49 4.39 12.72
CA GLY A 41 -1.95 4.19 12.72
C GLY A 41 -2.67 4.58 11.42
N ASN A 42 -2.09 5.47 10.62
CA ASN A 42 -2.69 5.91 9.35
C ASN A 42 -2.41 4.95 8.20
N LYS A 43 -1.27 4.23 8.26
CA LYS A 43 -0.89 3.30 7.21
C LYS A 43 -1.82 2.08 7.18
N ASP A 44 -2.06 1.43 8.32
CA ASP A 44 -2.92 0.24 8.37
C ASP A 44 -4.35 0.55 7.91
N LYS A 45 -4.88 1.71 8.28
CA LYS A 45 -6.20 2.15 7.82
C LYS A 45 -6.23 2.41 6.31
N ALA A 46 -5.19 3.03 5.78
CA ALA A 46 -5.07 3.28 4.34
C ALA A 46 -4.91 1.97 3.55
N ASP A 47 -4.13 1.03 4.06
CA ASP A 47 -3.92 -0.29 3.48
C ASP A 47 -5.25 -1.07 3.44
N ARG A 48 -5.97 -1.18 4.56
CA ARG A 48 -7.30 -1.81 4.58
C ARG A 48 -8.30 -1.14 3.65
N GLN A 49 -8.28 0.19 3.55
CA GLN A 49 -9.15 0.92 2.64
C GLN A 49 -8.80 0.64 1.17
N LYS A 50 -7.51 0.59 0.84
CA LYS A 50 -7.02 0.21 -0.49
C LYS A 50 -7.47 -1.20 -0.84
N ALA A 51 -7.27 -2.17 0.07
CA ALA A 51 -7.70 -3.54 -0.14
C ALA A 51 -9.22 -3.62 -0.41
N SER A 52 -10.04 -2.92 0.37
CA SER A 52 -11.48 -2.84 0.15
C SER A 52 -11.85 -2.26 -1.22
N SER A 53 -11.15 -1.20 -1.67
CA SER A 53 -11.38 -0.61 -3.00
C SER A 53 -10.98 -1.56 -4.13
N ASP A 54 -9.85 -2.26 -3.99
CA ASP A 54 -9.37 -3.24 -4.96
C ASP A 54 -10.34 -4.43 -5.04
N LEU A 55 -10.89 -4.90 -3.91
CA LEU A 55 -11.95 -5.93 -3.87
C LEU A 55 -13.20 -5.52 -4.65
N VAL A 56 -13.68 -4.29 -4.47
CA VAL A 56 -14.86 -3.78 -5.23
C VAL A 56 -14.58 -3.75 -6.73
N ALA A 57 -13.38 -3.34 -7.15
CA ALA A 57 -12.99 -3.33 -8.56
C ALA A 57 -12.95 -4.76 -9.14
N LEU A 58 -12.40 -5.71 -8.40
CA LEU A 58 -12.34 -7.12 -8.79
C LEU A 58 -13.74 -7.75 -8.86
N GLU A 59 -14.62 -7.47 -7.90
CA GLU A 59 -16.02 -7.93 -7.91
C GLU A 59 -16.78 -7.40 -9.14
N ASN A 60 -16.62 -6.12 -9.47
CA ASN A 60 -17.24 -5.54 -10.66
C ASN A 60 -16.74 -6.22 -11.95
N ALA A 61 -15.44 -6.50 -12.06
CA ALA A 61 -14.87 -7.20 -13.21
C ALA A 61 -15.40 -8.64 -13.32
N LEU A 62 -15.55 -9.34 -12.20
CA LEU A 62 -16.16 -10.68 -12.14
C LEU A 62 -17.62 -10.65 -12.57
N ASP A 63 -18.37 -9.63 -12.17
CA ASP A 63 -19.77 -9.45 -12.58
C ASP A 63 -19.89 -9.18 -14.09
N MET A 64 -18.97 -8.39 -14.67
CA MET A 64 -18.90 -8.22 -16.12
C MET A 64 -18.56 -9.53 -16.84
N TYR A 65 -17.57 -10.28 -16.32
CA TYR A 65 -17.24 -11.61 -16.86
C TYR A 65 -18.47 -12.52 -16.87
N ARG A 66 -19.24 -12.53 -15.78
CA ARG A 66 -20.46 -13.31 -15.68
C ARG A 66 -21.57 -12.82 -16.61
N LEU A 67 -21.69 -11.52 -16.81
CA LEU A 67 -22.69 -10.94 -17.72
C LEU A 67 -22.48 -11.43 -19.14
N ASP A 68 -21.24 -11.47 -19.61
CA ASP A 68 -20.91 -11.91 -20.98
C ASP A 68 -20.94 -13.44 -21.14
N ASN A 69 -20.50 -14.17 -20.12
CA ASN A 69 -20.27 -15.63 -20.21
C ASN A 69 -21.31 -16.48 -19.48
N GLY A 70 -22.26 -15.83 -18.80
CA GLY A 70 -23.32 -16.46 -18.00
C GLY A 70 -22.83 -17.13 -16.71
N ARG A 71 -21.53 -17.06 -16.41
CA ARG A 71 -20.90 -17.73 -15.25
C ARG A 71 -19.67 -16.96 -14.79
N TYR A 72 -19.30 -17.08 -13.53
CA TYR A 72 -18.00 -16.63 -13.04
C TYR A 72 -16.87 -17.57 -13.49
N PRO A 73 -15.60 -17.12 -13.45
CA PRO A 73 -14.45 -18.00 -13.58
C PRO A 73 -14.48 -19.12 -12.54
N SER A 74 -13.95 -20.29 -12.90
CA SER A 74 -13.75 -21.39 -11.96
C SER A 74 -12.58 -21.11 -11.00
N ALA A 75 -12.51 -21.86 -9.90
CA ALA A 75 -11.40 -21.75 -8.96
C ALA A 75 -10.03 -22.06 -9.61
N GLU A 76 -10.00 -22.98 -10.58
CA GLU A 76 -8.78 -23.33 -11.33
C GLU A 76 -8.33 -22.22 -12.29
N GLN A 77 -9.29 -21.52 -12.90
CA GLN A 77 -9.01 -20.36 -13.74
C GLN A 77 -8.58 -19.14 -12.90
N GLY A 78 -9.15 -19.01 -11.70
CA GLY A 78 -8.84 -17.93 -10.76
C GLY A 78 -9.12 -16.53 -11.30
N LEU A 79 -8.46 -15.53 -10.72
CA LEU A 79 -8.57 -14.14 -11.17
C LEU A 79 -7.84 -13.86 -12.50
N ASN A 80 -6.93 -14.75 -12.93
CA ASN A 80 -6.24 -14.61 -14.22
C ASN A 80 -7.22 -14.61 -15.40
N ALA A 81 -8.39 -15.23 -15.26
CA ALA A 81 -9.45 -15.15 -16.25
C ALA A 81 -9.95 -13.72 -16.52
N LEU A 82 -9.68 -12.75 -15.63
CA LEU A 82 -10.06 -11.36 -15.82
C LEU A 82 -9.09 -10.58 -16.72
N ILE A 83 -7.85 -11.05 -16.90
CA ILE A 83 -6.83 -10.37 -17.71
C ILE A 83 -6.53 -11.11 -19.01
N GLU A 84 -6.70 -12.43 -19.02
CA GLU A 84 -6.46 -13.27 -20.19
C GLU A 84 -7.57 -14.30 -20.35
N LYS A 85 -7.89 -14.63 -21.61
CA LYS A 85 -8.91 -15.62 -21.93
C LYS A 85 -8.46 -17.00 -21.43
N PRO A 86 -9.19 -17.64 -20.49
CA PRO A 86 -8.80 -18.95 -19.99
C PRO A 86 -8.94 -20.02 -21.09
N SER A 87 -7.91 -20.85 -21.20
CA SER A 87 -7.89 -22.04 -22.06
C SER A 87 -8.49 -23.28 -21.40
N ILE A 88 -8.58 -23.27 -20.06
CA ILE A 88 -9.13 -24.35 -19.24
C ILE A 88 -10.66 -24.31 -19.32
N PRO A 89 -11.36 -25.44 -19.55
CA PRO A 89 -12.81 -25.50 -19.50
C PRO A 89 -13.39 -25.06 -18.14
N PRO A 90 -14.52 -24.35 -18.10
CA PRO A 90 -15.33 -23.90 -19.24
C PRO A 90 -14.71 -22.68 -19.94
N VAL A 91 -14.47 -22.82 -21.25
CA VAL A 91 -13.91 -21.73 -22.07
C VAL A 91 -15.01 -20.68 -22.33
N PRO A 92 -14.76 -19.40 -22.04
CA PRO A 92 -15.74 -18.33 -22.26
C PRO A 92 -16.02 -18.14 -23.75
N ALA A 93 -17.30 -18.05 -24.09
CA ALA A 93 -17.77 -17.85 -25.46
C ALA A 93 -17.62 -16.39 -25.90
N HIS A 94 -17.89 -15.44 -25.00
CA HIS A 94 -17.82 -14.01 -25.25
C HIS A 94 -16.77 -13.41 -24.31
N TYR A 95 -15.55 -13.24 -24.83
CA TYR A 95 -14.43 -12.69 -24.08
C TYR A 95 -13.88 -11.46 -24.82
N PRO A 96 -13.77 -10.29 -24.17
CA PRO A 96 -13.19 -9.10 -24.77
C PRO A 96 -11.70 -9.31 -25.08
N GLU A 97 -11.21 -8.82 -26.22
CA GLU A 97 -9.79 -9.00 -26.61
C GLU A 97 -8.82 -8.40 -25.59
N GLU A 98 -9.19 -7.30 -24.92
CA GLU A 98 -8.39 -6.63 -23.88
C GLU A 98 -8.57 -7.21 -22.47
N GLY A 99 -9.44 -8.21 -22.29
CA GLY A 99 -9.83 -8.71 -20.97
C GLY A 99 -10.79 -7.77 -20.21
N TYR A 100 -11.10 -8.13 -18.97
CA TYR A 100 -11.94 -7.36 -18.05
C TYR A 100 -11.12 -6.41 -17.17
N LEU A 101 -9.83 -6.68 -17.01
CA LEU A 101 -8.85 -5.88 -16.28
C LEU A 101 -7.56 -5.77 -17.09
N ARG A 102 -6.84 -4.67 -16.90
CA ARG A 102 -5.52 -4.47 -17.53
C ARG A 102 -4.40 -5.24 -16.83
N PHE A 103 -4.52 -5.36 -15.52
CA PHE A 103 -3.59 -6.09 -14.65
C PHE A 103 -4.33 -6.49 -13.38
N LEU A 104 -3.83 -7.52 -12.70
CA LEU A 104 -4.31 -7.88 -11.38
C LEU A 104 -3.60 -7.01 -10.33
N PRO A 105 -4.34 -6.26 -9.49
CA PRO A 105 -3.73 -5.58 -8.36
C PRO A 105 -3.23 -6.62 -7.35
N GLN A 106 -2.19 -6.23 -6.62
CA GLN A 106 -1.80 -6.92 -5.39
C GLN A 106 -2.36 -6.17 -4.20
N ASP A 107 -2.59 -6.89 -3.12
CA ASP A 107 -3.01 -6.28 -1.88
C ASP A 107 -1.89 -5.36 -1.31
N PRO A 108 -2.21 -4.47 -0.36
CA PRO A 108 -1.23 -3.54 0.22
C PRO A 108 -0.01 -4.20 0.88
N TRP A 109 -0.11 -5.49 1.21
CA TRP A 109 0.95 -6.28 1.85
C TRP A 109 1.74 -7.11 0.83
N GLY A 110 1.37 -7.05 -0.45
CA GLY A 110 2.06 -7.69 -1.56
C GLY A 110 1.55 -9.09 -1.89
N ASN A 111 0.42 -9.50 -1.31
CA ASN A 111 -0.20 -10.80 -1.60
C ASN A 111 -1.15 -10.69 -2.79
N ASP A 112 -1.28 -11.79 -3.53
CA ASP A 112 -2.27 -11.90 -4.59
C ASP A 112 -3.67 -12.14 -4.00
N TYR A 113 -4.69 -11.54 -4.59
CA TYR A 113 -6.07 -11.81 -4.23
C TYR A 113 -6.49 -13.23 -4.62
N ARG A 114 -7.37 -13.84 -3.81
CA ARG A 114 -7.90 -15.18 -4.07
C ARG A 114 -9.39 -15.16 -4.37
N LEU A 115 -9.78 -15.90 -5.41
CA LEU A 115 -11.18 -16.15 -5.74
C LEU A 115 -11.71 -17.33 -4.90
N ILE A 116 -12.80 -17.12 -4.17
CA ILE A 116 -13.49 -18.18 -3.41
C ILE A 116 -14.92 -18.38 -3.93
N ALA A 117 -15.32 -19.64 -4.08
CA ALA A 117 -16.68 -19.99 -4.46
C ALA A 117 -17.56 -20.18 -3.21
N THR A 118 -18.72 -19.53 -3.18
CA THR A 118 -19.69 -19.67 -2.10
C THR A 118 -20.78 -20.68 -2.45
N LYS A 119 -21.36 -21.32 -1.42
CA LYS A 119 -22.44 -22.31 -1.54
C LYS A 119 -23.66 -21.85 -2.36
N LYS A 120 -23.87 -20.54 -2.52
CA LYS A 120 -24.98 -19.93 -3.28
C LYS A 120 -24.64 -19.64 -4.76
N GLY A 121 -23.55 -20.18 -5.29
CA GLY A 121 -23.13 -19.95 -6.69
C GLY A 121 -22.63 -18.52 -6.96
N ARG A 122 -22.36 -17.76 -5.90
CA ARG A 122 -21.65 -16.48 -5.96
C ARG A 122 -20.18 -16.71 -5.71
N VAL A 123 -19.34 -15.93 -6.37
CA VAL A 123 -17.90 -15.88 -6.07
C VAL A 123 -17.61 -14.63 -5.28
N HIS A 124 -16.58 -14.70 -4.44
CA HIS A 124 -16.04 -13.56 -3.72
C HIS A 124 -14.54 -13.53 -3.87
N VAL A 125 -13.98 -12.35 -3.64
CA VAL A 125 -12.55 -12.15 -3.62
C VAL A 125 -12.12 -11.87 -2.18
N ILE A 126 -11.01 -12.46 -1.77
CA ILE A 126 -10.43 -12.28 -0.44
C ILE A 126 -8.96 -11.85 -0.55
N SER A 127 -8.56 -11.00 0.39
CA SER A 127 -7.17 -10.61 0.66
C SER A 127 -6.70 -11.40 1.87
N ALA A 128 -5.48 -11.95 1.82
CA ALA A 128 -4.85 -12.59 2.98
C ALA A 128 -4.57 -11.57 4.11
N GLY A 129 -4.41 -10.30 3.76
CA GLY A 129 -4.21 -9.25 4.76
C GLY A 129 -2.75 -9.17 5.23
N PRO A 130 -2.51 -8.54 6.40
CA PRO A 130 -1.16 -8.31 6.93
C PRO A 130 -0.31 -9.55 7.16
N ASP A 131 -0.89 -10.69 7.54
CA ASP A 131 -0.12 -11.91 7.83
C ASP A 131 0.25 -12.71 6.58
N GLY A 132 -0.44 -12.48 5.46
CA GLY A 132 -0.24 -13.17 4.19
C GLY A 132 -0.72 -14.62 4.18
N GLU A 133 -1.43 -15.05 5.23
CA GLU A 133 -2.05 -16.36 5.34
C GLU A 133 -3.55 -16.22 5.07
N PHE A 134 -4.12 -17.16 4.32
CA PHE A 134 -5.57 -17.17 4.08
C PHE A 134 -6.25 -18.04 5.13
N ASP A 135 -7.56 -17.80 5.32
CA ASP A 135 -8.40 -18.48 6.30
C ASP A 135 -8.04 -18.11 7.76
N THR A 136 -7.50 -16.90 7.95
CA THR A 136 -7.13 -16.29 9.23
C THR A 136 -8.08 -15.13 9.60
N ALA A 137 -7.90 -14.54 10.78
CA ALA A 137 -8.82 -13.53 11.32
C ALA A 137 -8.65 -12.13 10.69
N ASP A 138 -7.55 -11.89 9.99
CA ASP A 138 -7.22 -10.62 9.33
C ASP A 138 -7.54 -10.61 7.84
N ASP A 139 -8.05 -11.72 7.29
CA ASP A 139 -8.61 -11.81 5.95
C ASP A 139 -9.61 -10.67 5.69
N ILE A 140 -9.45 -10.01 4.55
CA ILE A 140 -10.30 -8.89 4.14
C ILE A 140 -11.17 -9.35 2.98
N SER A 141 -12.49 -9.23 3.16
CA SER A 141 -13.48 -9.50 2.12
C SER A 141 -14.61 -8.46 2.17
N ASN A 142 -15.32 -8.28 1.05
CA ASN A 142 -16.49 -7.40 0.98
C ASN A 142 -17.81 -8.12 1.37
N VAL A 143 -17.71 -9.33 1.91
CA VAL A 143 -18.87 -10.13 2.29
C VAL A 143 -19.40 -9.65 3.63
N SER A 144 -20.57 -9.00 3.62
CA SER A 144 -21.35 -8.84 4.84
C SER A 144 -21.82 -10.23 5.26
N GLU A 145 -21.25 -10.79 6.32
CA GLU A 145 -21.89 -11.89 7.06
C GLU A 145 -23.28 -11.41 7.50
N LYS A 146 -24.31 -11.85 6.80
CA LYS A 146 -25.71 -11.68 7.18
C LYS A 146 -26.49 -12.95 6.86
#